data_AF-V9PGV8-F1
#
_entry.id   AF-V9PGV8-F1
#
_cell.length_a   1.000
_cell.length_b   1.000
_cell.length_c   1.000
_cell.angle_alpha   90.00
_cell.angle_beta   90.00
_cell.angle_gamma   90.00
#
_symmetry.space_group_name_H-M   'P 1'
#
loop_
_entity.id
_entity.type
_entity.pdbx_description
1 polymer ?
#
loop_
_entity_poly.entity_id
_entity_poly.type
_entity_poly.pdbx_seq_one_letter_code
_entity_poly.pdbx_strand_id
1 'polypeptide(L)'
;AIFVKWGLDFAIVGKTTDDLRFRILHQGEEVANLPIKELGDEAPEYDRPWTPAKSPSPLATNDIPRADVAEALLKLVGSANNSSRRWVYEQYDTLIQGNSLQLPGGDAGVVRVEGHATKALAFSSDVTPRYVEADPYEGGK
;
A
#
# COMPACT_ATOMS: atom_id res chain seq x y z
N ALA A 1 -12.86 30.90 9.87
CA ALA A 1 -13.23 30.54 11.26
C ALA A 1 -12.82 29.11 11.67
N ILE A 2 -12.63 28.15 10.74
CA ILE A 2 -12.24 26.77 11.09
C ILE A 2 -10.76 26.61 11.47
N PHE A 3 -9.83 27.18 10.70
CA PHE A 3 -8.38 27.08 10.95
C PHE A 3 -7.98 27.67 12.30
N VAL A 4 -8.53 28.83 12.66
CA VAL A 4 -8.33 29.47 13.98
C VAL A 4 -8.82 28.57 15.12
N LYS A 5 -9.99 27.94 14.98
CA LYS A 5 -10.54 27.03 16.00
C LYS A 5 -9.59 25.88 16.32
N TRP A 6 -8.91 25.36 15.31
CA TRP A 6 -8.01 24.21 15.43
C TRP A 6 -6.53 24.59 15.53
N GLY A 7 -6.21 25.89 15.66
CA GLY A 7 -4.83 26.36 15.78
C GLY A 7 -3.96 26.04 14.57
N LEU A 8 -4.56 26.05 13.37
CA LEU A 8 -3.86 25.78 12.11
C LEU A 8 -3.58 27.08 11.35
N ASP A 9 -2.36 27.19 10.82
CA ASP A 9 -2.01 28.26 9.89
C ASP A 9 -2.66 28.05 8.53
N PHE A 10 -3.04 29.15 7.87
CA PHE A 10 -3.56 29.10 6.51
C PHE A 10 -3.21 30.37 5.74
N ALA A 11 -3.06 30.24 4.43
CA ALA A 11 -2.89 31.36 3.51
C ALA A 11 -3.62 31.06 2.21
N ILE A 12 -4.16 32.12 1.56
CA ILE A 12 -4.65 32.01 0.19
C ILE A 12 -3.43 32.10 -0.73
N VAL A 13 -3.07 30.99 -1.35
CA VAL A 13 -1.89 30.87 -2.21
C VAL A 13 -2.18 31.04 -3.71
N GLY A 14 -3.44 31.29 -4.07
CA GLY A 14 -3.85 31.46 -5.46
C GLY A 14 -5.36 31.50 -5.64
N LYS A 15 -5.78 31.47 -6.89
CA LYS A 15 -7.18 31.39 -7.32
C LYS A 15 -7.29 30.49 -8.54
N THR A 16 -8.45 29.86 -8.73
CA THR A 16 -8.78 29.15 -9.96
C THR A 16 -9.14 30.14 -11.06
N THR A 17 -8.79 29.80 -12.30
CA THR A 17 -9.14 30.54 -13.52
C THR A 17 -9.77 29.58 -14.53
N ASP A 18 -10.41 30.12 -15.56
CA ASP A 18 -11.10 29.40 -16.64
C ASP A 18 -10.30 29.38 -17.95
N ASP A 19 -9.03 29.82 -17.92
CA ASP A 19 -8.14 29.97 -19.08
C ASP A 19 -7.26 28.74 -19.36
N LEU A 20 -7.39 27.68 -18.56
CA LEU A 20 -6.63 26.42 -18.68
C LEU A 20 -5.09 26.59 -18.55
N ARG A 21 -4.64 27.62 -17.83
CA ARG A 21 -3.20 27.89 -17.62
C ARG A 21 -2.82 27.82 -16.15
N PHE A 22 -1.68 27.18 -15.88
CA PHE A 22 -1.01 27.21 -14.59
C PHE A 22 0.00 28.36 -14.57
N ARG A 23 -0.30 29.39 -13.77
CA ARG A 23 0.53 30.60 -13.62
C ARG A 23 1.14 30.67 -12.24
N ILE A 24 2.44 30.92 -12.18
CA ILE A 24 3.17 31.13 -10.93
C ILE A 24 3.64 32.58 -10.90
N LEU A 25 3.23 33.30 -9.85
CA LEU A 25 3.72 34.64 -9.57
C LEU A 25 4.65 34.59 -8.36
N HIS A 26 5.86 35.12 -8.52
CA HIS A 26 6.82 35.26 -7.44
C HIS A 26 7.22 36.73 -7.33
N GLN A 27 7.04 37.32 -6.15
CA GLN A 27 7.33 38.76 -5.91
C GLN A 27 6.60 39.71 -6.88
N GLY A 28 5.42 39.31 -7.36
CA GLY A 28 4.63 40.08 -8.32
C GLY A 28 4.98 39.84 -9.78
N GLU A 29 6.04 39.08 -10.09
CA GLU A 29 6.45 38.75 -11.45
C GLU A 29 5.95 37.35 -11.87
N GLU A 30 5.46 37.21 -13.10
CA GLU A 30 5.08 35.92 -13.67
C GLU A 30 6.34 35.13 -14.03
N VAL A 31 6.64 34.09 -13.26
CA VAL A 31 7.85 33.26 -13.42
C VAL A 31 7.58 31.93 -14.14
N ALA A 32 6.33 31.52 -14.25
CA ALA A 32 5.92 30.37 -15.04
C ALA A 32 4.49 30.54 -15.56
N ASN A 33 4.25 30.07 -16.78
CA ASN A 33 2.95 30.15 -17.41
C ASN A 33 2.77 29.01 -18.42
N LEU A 34 2.16 27.91 -17.99
CA LEU A 34 2.11 26.67 -18.74
C LEU A 34 0.65 26.22 -18.98
N PRO A 35 0.33 25.62 -20.14
CA PRO A 35 -0.95 24.95 -20.35
C PRO A 35 -1.11 23.75 -19.39
N ILE A 36 -2.26 23.60 -18.75
CA ILE A 36 -2.49 22.53 -17.75
C ILE A 36 -2.47 21.14 -18.39
N LYS A 37 -2.98 21.00 -19.62
CA LYS A 37 -3.04 19.70 -20.33
C LYS A 37 -1.65 19.10 -20.57
N GLU A 38 -0.70 19.92 -20.98
CA GLU A 38 0.68 19.50 -21.25
C GLU A 38 1.41 19.01 -19.98
N LEU A 39 1.00 19.51 -18.81
CA LEU A 39 1.57 19.11 -17.52
C LEU A 39 0.99 17.81 -16.96
N GLY A 40 -0.31 17.55 -17.20
CA GLY A 40 -1.03 16.43 -16.58
C GLY A 40 -1.34 15.27 -17.52
N ASP A 41 -1.83 15.58 -18.72
CA ASP A 41 -2.50 14.60 -19.59
C ASP A 41 -1.61 14.11 -20.74
N GLU A 42 -0.66 14.94 -21.18
CA GLU A 42 0.17 14.65 -22.36
C GLU A 42 1.59 14.19 -22.00
N ALA A 43 1.76 13.63 -20.79
CA ALA A 43 3.02 13.00 -20.41
C ALA A 43 3.30 11.81 -21.35
N PRO A 44 4.51 11.71 -21.94
CA PRO A 44 4.82 10.65 -22.88
C PRO A 44 4.79 9.28 -22.18
N GLU A 45 3.96 8.38 -22.69
CA GLU A 45 3.93 6.99 -22.26
C GLU A 45 4.97 6.17 -23.05
N TYR A 46 5.71 5.32 -22.33
CA TYR A 46 6.67 4.41 -22.96
C TYR A 46 6.06 3.01 -23.09
N ASP A 47 5.82 2.58 -24.32
CA ASP A 47 5.66 1.16 -24.62
C ASP A 47 7.06 0.54 -24.77
N ARG A 48 7.60 0.01 -23.67
CA ARG A 48 8.93 -0.60 -23.66
C ARG A 48 8.85 -2.01 -24.21
N PRO A 49 9.78 -2.43 -25.10
CA PRO A 49 9.88 -3.83 -25.51
C PRO A 49 9.98 -4.74 -24.30
N TRP A 50 9.11 -5.74 -24.23
CA TRP A 50 9.07 -6.73 -23.16
C TRP A 50 9.14 -8.15 -23.73
N THR A 51 9.55 -9.10 -22.89
CA THR A 51 9.54 -10.52 -23.20
C THR A 51 8.74 -11.28 -22.15
N PRO A 52 8.05 -12.37 -22.52
CA PRO A 52 7.34 -13.19 -21.55
C PRO A 52 8.26 -13.70 -20.44
N ALA A 53 7.74 -13.77 -19.22
CA ALA A 53 8.43 -14.42 -18.11
C ALA A 53 8.67 -15.90 -18.45
N LYS A 54 9.84 -16.42 -18.07
CA LYS A 54 10.15 -17.84 -18.24
C LYS A 54 9.57 -18.62 -17.08
N SER A 55 8.55 -19.44 -17.33
CA SER A 55 8.03 -20.36 -16.32
C SER A 55 9.08 -21.42 -15.97
N PRO A 56 9.36 -21.68 -14.68
CA PRO A 56 10.25 -22.76 -14.27
C PRO A 56 9.64 -24.12 -14.60
N SER A 57 10.49 -25.11 -14.87
CA SER A 57 10.05 -26.49 -14.97
C SER A 57 9.46 -26.97 -13.64
N PRO A 58 8.40 -27.81 -13.65
CA PRO A 58 7.90 -28.41 -12.42
C PRO A 58 8.99 -29.18 -11.68
N LEU A 59 9.01 -29.04 -10.35
CA LEU A 59 9.90 -29.83 -9.49
C LEU A 59 9.51 -31.32 -9.57
N ALA A 60 10.49 -32.19 -9.77
CA ALA A 60 10.31 -33.63 -9.64
C ALA A 60 10.22 -34.01 -8.15
N THR A 61 9.53 -35.10 -7.82
CA THR A 61 9.41 -35.60 -6.43
C THR A 61 10.78 -35.84 -5.78
N ASN A 62 11.80 -36.18 -6.56
CA ASN A 62 13.16 -36.43 -6.09
C ASN A 62 13.99 -35.15 -5.90
N ASP A 63 13.49 -33.99 -6.35
CA ASP A 63 14.16 -32.69 -6.17
C ASP A 63 13.97 -32.15 -4.74
N ILE A 64 12.99 -32.68 -4.00
CA ILE A 64 12.69 -32.25 -2.64
C ILE A 64 13.59 -33.04 -1.67
N PRO A 65 14.49 -32.37 -0.93
CA PRO A 65 15.34 -33.05 0.03
C PRO A 65 14.48 -33.65 1.16
N ARG A 66 14.79 -34.88 1.56
CA ARG A 66 14.20 -35.46 2.77
C ARG A 66 14.67 -34.64 3.97
N ALA A 67 13.71 -34.21 4.79
CA ALA A 67 13.97 -33.49 6.03
C ALA A 67 13.23 -34.18 7.18
N ASP A 68 13.81 -34.12 8.37
CA ASP A 68 13.07 -34.45 9.58
C ASP A 68 11.94 -33.43 9.79
N VAL A 69 10.74 -33.93 10.07
CA VAL A 69 9.54 -33.09 10.14
C VAL A 69 9.62 -32.12 11.32
N ALA A 70 10.15 -32.57 12.46
CA ALA A 70 10.27 -31.72 13.64
C ALA A 70 11.30 -30.60 13.40
N GLU A 71 12.44 -30.92 12.80
CA GLU A 71 13.45 -29.93 12.41
C GLU A 71 12.92 -28.93 11.37
N ALA A 72 12.21 -29.42 10.35
CA ALA A 72 11.61 -28.58 9.32
C ALA A 72 10.57 -27.61 9.90
N LEU A 73 9.72 -28.08 10.81
CA LEU A 73 8.73 -27.24 11.48
C LEU A 73 9.40 -26.13 12.29
N LEU A 74 10.43 -26.46 13.08
CA LEU A 74 11.17 -25.47 13.86
C LEU A 74 11.83 -24.40 12.97
N LYS A 75 12.39 -24.80 11.82
CA LYS A 75 12.94 -23.85 10.83
C LYS A 75 11.85 -22.95 10.24
N LEU A 76 10.68 -23.49 9.93
CA LEU A 76 9.57 -22.71 9.38
C LEU A 76 9.10 -21.66 10.39
N VAL A 77 8.69 -22.06 11.59
CA VAL A 77 8.14 -21.12 12.60
C VAL A 77 9.20 -20.16 13.16
N GLY A 78 10.47 -20.55 13.13
CA GLY A 78 11.60 -19.69 13.49
C GLY A 78 12.03 -18.72 12.39
N SER A 79 11.53 -18.88 11.16
CA SER A 79 11.89 -18.00 10.04
C SER A 79 11.28 -16.61 10.21
N ALA A 80 11.95 -15.61 9.65
CA ALA A 80 11.43 -14.26 9.57
C ALA A 80 10.14 -14.15 8.73
N ASN A 81 9.68 -15.19 8.02
CA ASN A 81 8.44 -15.16 7.23
C ASN A 81 7.23 -15.72 7.99
N ASN A 82 7.43 -16.67 8.92
CA ASN A 82 6.32 -17.33 9.65
C ASN A 82 6.35 -17.10 11.17
N SER A 83 7.38 -16.44 11.70
CA SER A 83 7.44 -16.08 13.12
C SER A 83 6.41 -15.01 13.49
N SER A 84 6.14 -14.88 14.79
CA SER A 84 5.17 -13.92 15.31
C SER A 84 5.53 -12.48 14.91
N ARG A 85 4.51 -11.73 14.46
CA ARG A 85 4.60 -10.30 14.16
C ARG A 85 4.33 -9.39 15.35
N ARG A 86 4.22 -9.97 16.55
CA ARG A 86 3.90 -9.26 17.79
C ARG A 86 4.78 -8.05 18.04
N TRP A 87 6.09 -8.22 17.89
CA TRP A 87 7.03 -7.12 18.04
C TRP A 87 6.74 -5.93 17.11
N VAL A 88 6.21 -6.16 15.91
CA VAL A 88 5.87 -5.08 14.98
C VAL A 88 4.64 -4.32 15.47
N TYR A 89 3.53 -5.01 15.72
CA TYR A 89 2.27 -4.32 16.02
C TYR A 89 2.19 -3.76 17.45
N GLU A 90 2.97 -4.26 18.41
CA GLU A 90 3.02 -3.69 19.78
C GLU A 90 3.70 -2.32 19.85
N GLN A 91 4.36 -1.89 18.78
CA GLN A 91 4.95 -0.55 18.68
C GLN A 91 3.92 0.52 18.31
N TYR A 92 2.71 0.12 17.90
CA TYR A 92 1.66 1.03 17.46
C TYR A 92 0.46 0.97 18.42
N ASP A 93 -0.20 2.11 18.58
CA ASP A 93 -1.49 2.12 19.25
C ASP A 93 -2.56 1.47 18.36
N THR A 94 -3.41 0.66 19.00
CA THR A 94 -4.51 -0.07 18.33
C THR A 94 -5.88 0.25 18.95
N LEU A 95 -5.92 1.18 19.90
CA LEU A 95 -7.06 1.43 20.79
C LEU A 95 -7.59 2.87 20.73
N ILE A 96 -6.81 3.84 20.27
CA ILE A 96 -7.22 5.23 20.11
C ILE A 96 -8.43 5.29 19.18
N GLN A 97 -9.41 6.13 19.54
CA GLN A 97 -10.78 6.18 19.03
C GLN A 97 -11.69 5.02 19.46
N GLY A 98 -11.18 3.97 20.12
CA GLY A 98 -11.97 2.87 20.70
C GLY A 98 -12.72 2.01 19.67
N ASN A 99 -12.42 2.19 18.39
CA ASN A 99 -13.28 1.71 17.30
C ASN A 99 -12.81 0.37 16.68
N SER A 100 -11.65 -0.14 17.10
CA SER A 100 -11.15 -1.46 16.74
C SER A 100 -12.06 -2.56 17.32
N LEU A 101 -12.56 -3.44 16.45
CA LEU A 101 -13.34 -4.63 16.82
C LEU A 101 -12.43 -5.87 16.96
N GLN A 102 -11.46 -6.02 16.06
CA GLN A 102 -10.42 -7.05 16.10
C GLN A 102 -9.07 -6.36 16.31
N LEU A 103 -8.34 -6.77 17.36
CA LEU A 103 -6.97 -6.33 17.60
C LEU A 103 -5.98 -7.18 16.78
N PRO A 104 -4.73 -6.71 16.59
CA PRO A 104 -3.73 -7.46 15.83
C PRO A 104 -3.49 -8.88 16.35
N GLY A 105 -3.11 -9.79 15.45
CA GLY A 105 -2.88 -11.21 15.74
C GLY A 105 -3.87 -12.17 15.08
N GLY A 106 -4.89 -11.65 14.39
CA GLY A 106 -5.75 -12.41 13.47
C GLY A 106 -5.44 -12.11 12.00
N ASP A 107 -6.24 -12.65 11.09
CA ASP A 107 -6.04 -12.58 9.63
C ASP A 107 -6.47 -11.25 8.97
N ALA A 108 -7.15 -10.37 9.74
CA ALA A 108 -7.60 -9.07 9.27
C ALA A 108 -7.73 -8.07 10.43
N GLY A 109 -7.53 -6.78 10.11
CA GLY A 109 -7.92 -5.69 10.99
C GLY A 109 -9.40 -5.36 10.78
N VAL A 110 -10.17 -5.21 11.86
CA VAL A 110 -11.62 -4.96 11.78
C VAL A 110 -12.00 -3.74 12.61
N VAL A 111 -12.69 -2.78 11.98
CA VAL A 111 -13.12 -1.50 12.59
C VAL A 111 -14.63 -1.36 12.46
N ARG A 112 -15.32 -0.95 13.53
CA ARG A 112 -16.78 -0.78 13.50
C ARG A 112 -17.18 0.44 12.68
N VAL A 113 -18.33 0.37 12.01
CA VAL A 113 -18.93 1.54 11.36
C VAL A 113 -19.68 2.34 12.42
N GLU A 114 -19.24 3.59 12.65
CA GLU A 114 -19.87 4.48 13.63
C GLU A 114 -21.35 4.69 13.32
N GLY A 115 -22.19 4.67 14.37
CA GLY A 115 -23.65 4.80 14.25
C GLY A 115 -24.37 3.53 13.77
N HIS A 116 -23.69 2.41 13.56
CA HIS A 116 -24.31 1.15 13.15
C HIS A 116 -24.12 0.03 14.19
N ALA A 117 -25.22 -0.66 14.54
CA ALA A 117 -25.20 -1.68 15.60
C ALA A 117 -24.41 -2.96 15.21
N THR A 118 -24.30 -3.25 13.91
CA THR A 118 -23.80 -4.55 13.42
C THR A 118 -22.82 -4.47 12.25
N LYS A 119 -22.46 -3.27 11.78
CA LYS A 119 -21.58 -3.12 10.60
C LYS A 119 -20.14 -2.87 11.04
N ALA A 120 -19.22 -3.47 10.30
CA ALA A 120 -17.79 -3.28 10.43
C ALA A 120 -17.12 -3.39 9.05
N LEU A 121 -15.92 -2.82 8.93
CA LEU A 121 -15.05 -2.94 7.77
C LEU A 121 -13.86 -3.82 8.15
N ALA A 122 -13.57 -4.80 7.31
CA ALA A 122 -12.41 -5.68 7.45
C ALA A 122 -11.39 -5.34 6.36
N PHE A 123 -10.12 -5.27 6.76
CA PHE A 123 -9.00 -5.03 5.86
C PHE A 123 -7.95 -6.12 6.07
N SER A 124 -7.50 -6.69 4.97
CA SER A 124 -6.35 -7.58 4.92
C SER A 124 -5.51 -7.22 3.70
N SER A 125 -4.25 -7.62 3.73
CA SER A 125 -3.28 -7.42 2.65
C SER A 125 -2.37 -8.64 2.65
N ASP A 126 -2.24 -9.27 1.49
CA ASP A 126 -1.41 -10.46 1.33
C ASP A 126 -0.49 -10.30 0.12
N VAL A 127 0.68 -10.94 0.20
CA VAL A 127 1.56 -11.14 -0.94
C VAL A 127 2.38 -12.40 -0.74
N THR A 128 2.39 -13.26 -1.74
CA THR A 128 3.32 -14.40 -1.79
C THR A 128 4.35 -14.17 -2.90
N PRO A 129 5.48 -13.49 -2.62
CA PRO A 129 6.42 -13.05 -3.66
C PRO A 129 7.05 -14.22 -4.42
N ARG A 130 7.15 -15.40 -3.80
CA ARG A 130 7.66 -16.62 -4.45
C ARG A 130 6.73 -17.11 -5.56
N TYR A 131 5.43 -16.84 -5.47
CA TYR A 131 4.48 -17.18 -6.54
C TYR A 131 4.67 -16.22 -7.71
N VAL A 132 4.87 -14.93 -7.43
CA VAL A 132 5.17 -13.92 -8.46
C VAL A 132 6.52 -14.19 -9.14
N GLU A 133 7.53 -14.64 -8.39
CA GLU A 133 8.83 -15.04 -8.91
C GLU A 133 8.72 -16.26 -9.85
N ALA A 134 7.88 -17.24 -9.51
CA ALA A 134 7.67 -18.44 -10.31
C ALA A 134 6.82 -18.15 -11.56
N ASP A 135 5.74 -17.40 -11.40
CA ASP A 135 4.84 -16.98 -12.46
C ASP A 135 4.14 -15.68 -12.04
N PRO A 136 4.50 -14.52 -12.63
CA PRO A 136 3.90 -13.23 -12.26
C PRO A 136 2.39 -13.15 -12.50
N TYR A 137 1.86 -13.92 -13.45
CA TYR A 137 0.42 -13.92 -13.74
C TYR A 137 -0.34 -14.70 -12.66
N GLU A 138 0.13 -15.89 -12.29
CA GLU A 138 -0.48 -16.68 -11.22
C GLU A 138 -0.26 -16.04 -9.84
N GLY A 139 0.92 -15.46 -9.59
CA GLY A 139 1.22 -14.79 -8.33
C GLY A 139 0.48 -13.47 -8.11
N GLY A 140 -0.11 -12.90 -9.17
CA GLY A 140 -0.93 -11.69 -9.09
C GLY A 140 -2.42 -11.92 -8.90
N LYS A 141 -2.89 -13.18 -8.89
CA LYS A 141 -4.29 -13.55 -8.60
C LYS A 141 -4.56 -13.50 -7.10
#